data_AF-A0AAN5BV07-F1
#
_entry.id   AF-A0AAN5BV07-F1
#
_cell.length_a   1.000
_cell.length_b   1.000
_cell.length_c   1.000
_cell.angle_alpha   90.00
_cell.angle_beta   90.00
_cell.angle_gamma   90.00
#
_symmetry.space_group_name_H-M   'P 1'
#
loop_
_entity.id
_entity.type
_entity.pdbx_description
1 polymer ?
#
loop_
_entity_poly.entity_id
_entity_poly.type
_entity_poly.pdbx_seq_one_letter_code
_entity_poly.pdbx_strand_id
1 'polypeptide(L)'
;MTPLALLFILGAGFAQNFATLAICRLLGGILCSAPLAVGAGTMMDVWSGPNTNRGVVVLMGVAFLGPALGSLVGGWIAEYKDFRWSQWTTLFLGAALWVYSMGAQETYAIPIRRRLAKKAGLTPPPKPIPDGLAGIKILMTVTLARPLYMLLTEPIVTLCSLYSSLNFSVLFCFLASVPLIYSTNYGFSPGQSGLAFIGIAVGCIIGAMALVIVDACTLSKHRARHPGEPAPPERMLVAAMMGSPLMPAALFWFAWTSQPGIHWISSIIAMGLFGCSNIMIFVRLLPGTM
;
A
#
# COMPACT_ATOMS: atom_id res chain seq x y z
N MET A 1 11.69 7.26 1.48
CA MET A 1 12.58 6.27 0.82
C MET A 1 13.89 6.22 1.58
N THR A 2 14.54 5.06 1.64
CA THR A 2 15.87 4.96 2.28
C THR A 2 16.92 5.59 1.36
N PRO A 3 17.94 6.29 1.89
CA PRO A 3 18.97 6.92 1.06
C PRO A 3 19.75 5.89 0.25
N LEU A 4 19.90 4.67 0.79
CA LEU A 4 20.51 3.55 0.10
C LEU A 4 19.69 3.12 -1.13
N ALA A 5 18.35 3.10 -1.06
CA ALA A 5 17.52 2.82 -2.23
C ALA A 5 17.70 3.88 -3.33
N LEU A 6 17.86 5.16 -2.96
CA LEU A 6 18.09 6.24 -3.93
C LEU A 6 19.40 6.07 -4.70
N LEU A 7 20.47 5.60 -4.03
CA LEU A 7 21.74 5.31 -4.71
C LEU A 7 21.62 4.17 -5.73
N PHE A 8 20.83 3.14 -5.44
CA PHE A 8 20.58 2.06 -6.40
C PHE A 8 19.69 2.51 -7.57
N ILE A 9 18.73 3.41 -7.33
CA ILE A 9 17.93 4.03 -8.41
C ILE A 9 18.82 4.92 -9.30
N LEU A 10 19.77 5.65 -8.71
CA LEU A 10 20.80 6.40 -9.44
C LEU A 10 21.62 5.47 -10.34
N GLY A 11 22.06 4.33 -9.79
CA GLY A 11 22.79 3.28 -10.52
C GLY A 11 21.96 2.68 -11.66
N ALA A 12 20.66 2.49 -11.46
CA ALA A 12 19.75 2.04 -12.52
C ALA A 12 19.60 3.08 -13.64
N GLY A 13 19.65 4.37 -13.33
CA GLY A 13 19.65 5.46 -14.32
C GLY A 13 20.91 5.47 -15.19
N PHE A 14 22.07 5.18 -14.62
CA PHE A 14 23.35 5.15 -15.35
C PHE A 14 23.68 3.80 -16.01
N ALA A 15 22.90 2.74 -15.74
CA ALA A 15 23.13 1.42 -16.30
C ALA A 15 23.15 1.43 -17.83
N GLN A 16 24.19 0.82 -18.41
CA GLN A 16 24.36 0.61 -19.86
C GLN A 16 24.06 -0.85 -20.28
N ASN A 17 24.00 -1.76 -19.30
CA ASN A 17 23.78 -3.18 -19.50
C ASN A 17 22.51 -3.64 -18.78
N PHE A 18 21.79 -4.61 -19.37
CA PHE A 18 20.59 -5.18 -18.77
C PHE A 18 20.85 -5.80 -17.39
N ALA A 19 21.97 -6.51 -17.22
CA ALA A 19 22.35 -7.12 -15.95
C ALA A 19 22.51 -6.06 -14.83
N THR A 20 23.19 -4.96 -15.13
CA THR A 20 23.36 -3.84 -14.20
C THR A 20 22.01 -3.21 -13.85
N LEU A 21 21.15 -3.00 -14.85
CA LEU A 21 19.80 -2.46 -14.65
C LEU A 21 18.95 -3.37 -13.74
N ALA A 22 18.99 -4.69 -13.97
CA ALA A 22 18.25 -5.67 -13.20
C ALA A 22 18.71 -5.74 -11.74
N ILE A 23 20.03 -5.79 -11.50
CA ILE A 23 20.60 -5.83 -10.15
C ILE A 23 20.27 -4.54 -9.38
N CYS A 24 20.47 -3.37 -10.01
CA CYS A 24 20.14 -2.09 -9.37
C CYS A 24 18.65 -1.98 -9.03
N ARG A 25 17.76 -2.46 -9.91
CA ARG A 25 16.31 -2.50 -9.64
C ARG A 25 15.94 -3.47 -8.53
N LEU A 26 16.57 -4.65 -8.48
CA LEU A 26 16.34 -5.64 -7.43
C LEU A 26 16.73 -5.06 -6.06
N LEU A 27 17.95 -4.52 -5.95
CA LEU A 27 18.45 -3.94 -4.70
C LEU A 27 17.66 -2.68 -4.30
N GLY A 28 17.34 -1.82 -5.26
CA GLY A 28 16.49 -0.65 -5.03
C GLY A 28 15.09 -1.03 -4.53
N GLY A 29 14.49 -2.09 -5.10
CA GLY A 29 13.19 -2.61 -4.69
C GLY A 29 13.19 -3.18 -3.27
N ILE A 30 14.18 -4.02 -2.94
CA ILE A 30 14.33 -4.61 -1.59
C ILE A 30 14.41 -3.49 -0.53
N LEU A 31 15.21 -2.46 -0.78
CA LEU A 31 15.43 -1.35 0.14
C LEU A 31 14.26 -0.35 0.19
N CYS A 32 13.36 -0.40 -0.79
CA CYS A 32 12.15 0.42 -0.85
C CYS A 32 10.92 -0.27 -0.22
N SER A 33 11.02 -1.54 0.21
CA SER A 33 9.89 -2.30 0.79
C SER A 33 9.49 -1.84 2.21
N ALA A 34 10.47 -1.40 3.01
CA ALA A 34 10.28 -1.08 4.43
C ALA A 34 9.19 -0.04 4.75
N PRO A 35 9.01 1.07 3.99
CA PRO A 35 8.03 2.10 4.32
C PRO A 35 6.57 1.61 4.33
N LEU A 36 6.21 0.66 3.45
CA LEU A 36 4.85 0.11 3.42
C LEU A 36 4.54 -0.69 4.68
N ALA A 37 5.48 -1.51 5.15
CA ALA A 37 5.32 -2.32 6.35
C ALA A 37 5.34 -1.48 7.63
N VAL A 38 6.25 -0.51 7.73
CA VAL A 38 6.42 0.32 8.94
C VAL A 38 5.36 1.41 9.04
N GLY A 39 4.91 1.96 7.91
CA GLY A 39 3.99 3.11 7.89
C GLY A 39 2.68 2.84 8.65
N ALA A 40 2.11 1.63 8.51
CA ALA A 40 0.90 1.26 9.23
C ALA A 40 1.11 1.25 10.75
N GLY A 41 2.26 0.73 11.21
CA GLY A 41 2.66 0.77 12.62
C GLY A 41 2.81 2.19 13.14
N THR A 42 3.45 3.08 12.38
CA THR A 42 3.60 4.48 12.77
C THR A 42 2.24 5.18 12.95
N MET A 43 1.25 4.89 12.10
CA MET A 43 -0.11 5.45 12.26
C MET A 43 -0.78 4.98 13.57
N MET A 44 -0.53 3.73 13.97
CA MET A 44 -1.01 3.18 15.24
C MET A 44 -0.30 3.77 16.46
N ASP A 45 0.96 4.17 16.31
CA ASP A 45 1.71 4.83 17.38
C ASP A 45 1.31 6.30 17.60
N VAL A 46 0.93 7.02 16.53
CA VAL A 46 0.59 8.46 16.57
C VAL A 46 -0.83 8.69 17.10
N TRP A 47 -1.81 7.91 16.62
CA TRP A 47 -3.22 8.11 16.95
C TRP A 47 -3.72 7.05 17.91
N SER A 48 -4.61 7.45 18.83
CA SER A 48 -5.31 6.53 19.72
C SER A 48 -6.80 6.41 19.36
N GLY A 49 -7.32 5.20 19.48
CA GLY A 49 -8.74 4.91 19.38
C GLY A 49 -9.31 5.04 17.95
N PRO A 50 -10.49 5.66 17.75
CA PRO A 50 -11.18 5.65 16.45
C PRO A 50 -10.46 6.41 15.34
N ASN A 51 -9.60 7.37 15.71
CA ASN A 51 -8.83 8.16 14.77
C ASN A 51 -7.68 7.35 14.16
N THR A 52 -7.22 6.30 14.84
CA THR A 52 -6.18 5.38 14.36
C THR A 52 -6.62 4.68 13.08
N ASN A 53 -7.85 4.14 13.08
CA ASN A 53 -8.40 3.48 11.90
C ASN A 53 -8.47 4.46 10.72
N ARG A 54 -8.96 5.70 10.92
CA ARG A 54 -8.97 6.72 9.86
C ARG A 54 -7.58 7.04 9.31
N GLY A 55 -6.57 7.12 10.17
CA GLY A 55 -5.17 7.31 9.75
C GLY A 55 -4.66 6.16 8.88
N VAL A 56 -4.96 4.92 9.26
CA VAL A 56 -4.61 3.72 8.46
C VAL A 56 -5.33 3.72 7.11
N VAL A 57 -6.60 4.10 7.06
CA VAL A 57 -7.36 4.23 5.79
C VAL A 57 -6.70 5.24 4.86
N VAL A 58 -6.33 6.41 5.37
CA VAL A 58 -5.67 7.45 4.57
C VAL A 58 -4.31 6.97 4.07
N LEU A 59 -3.51 6.35 4.94
CA LEU A 59 -2.21 5.80 4.57
C LEU A 59 -2.33 4.77 3.44
N MET A 60 -3.24 3.81 3.59
CA MET A 60 -3.46 2.77 2.59
C MET A 60 -4.04 3.33 1.29
N GLY A 61 -4.94 4.31 1.38
CA GLY A 61 -5.46 5.02 0.21
C GLY A 61 -4.36 5.70 -0.60
N VAL A 62 -3.43 6.39 0.07
CA VAL A 62 -2.26 6.99 -0.60
C VAL A 62 -1.33 5.92 -1.15
N ALA A 63 -1.13 4.81 -0.44
CA ALA A 63 -0.29 3.70 -0.91
C ALA A 63 -0.82 3.06 -2.21
N PHE A 64 -2.14 2.90 -2.34
CA PHE A 64 -2.77 2.39 -3.56
C PHE A 64 -2.92 3.42 -4.69
N LEU A 65 -3.01 4.70 -4.35
CA LEU A 65 -2.96 5.79 -5.33
C LEU A 65 -1.57 5.86 -6.00
N GLY A 66 -0.51 5.48 -5.28
CA GLY A 66 0.88 5.49 -5.73
C GLY A 66 1.10 4.79 -7.07
N PRO A 67 0.76 3.48 -7.22
CA PRO A 67 0.87 2.77 -8.50
C PRO A 67 0.07 3.41 -9.64
N ALA A 68 -1.13 3.93 -9.38
CA ALA A 68 -1.95 4.56 -10.40
C ALA A 68 -1.34 5.87 -10.91
N LEU A 69 -0.89 6.74 -9.99
CA LEU A 69 -0.17 7.98 -10.34
C LEU A 69 1.20 7.70 -10.95
N GLY A 70 1.89 6.66 -10.47
CA GLY A 70 3.17 6.20 -11.00
C GLY A 70 3.05 5.77 -12.45
N SER A 71 2.03 5.00 -12.81
CA SER A 71 1.75 4.60 -14.19
C SER A 71 1.30 5.78 -15.06
N LEU A 72 0.53 6.72 -14.51
CA LEU A 72 0.13 7.94 -15.21
C LEU A 72 1.37 8.77 -15.63
N VAL A 73 2.23 9.09 -14.65
CA VAL A 73 3.44 9.87 -14.89
C VAL A 73 4.44 9.07 -15.73
N GLY A 74 4.58 7.78 -15.46
CA GLY A 74 5.46 6.87 -16.18
C GLY A 74 5.10 6.71 -17.66
N GLY A 75 3.81 6.67 -18.01
CA GLY A 75 3.35 6.58 -19.40
C GLY A 75 3.78 7.79 -20.24
N TRP A 76 3.61 9.00 -19.70
CA TRP A 76 4.04 10.23 -20.39
C TRP A 76 5.56 10.39 -20.47
N ILE A 77 6.27 9.98 -19.41
CA ILE A 77 7.74 9.97 -19.46
C ILE A 77 8.22 9.01 -20.53
N ALA A 78 7.62 7.82 -20.64
CA ALA A 78 8.00 6.84 -21.66
C ALA A 78 7.68 7.30 -23.09
N GLU A 79 6.66 8.14 -23.28
CA GLU A 79 6.29 8.67 -24.60
C GLU A 79 7.23 9.80 -25.06
N TYR A 80 7.58 10.74 -24.18
CA TYR A 80 8.36 11.93 -24.55
C TYR A 80 9.87 11.84 -24.23
N LYS A 81 10.29 10.88 -23.41
CA LYS A 81 11.67 10.73 -22.91
C LYS A 81 12.09 9.27 -22.86
N ASP A 82 13.38 9.04 -22.69
CA ASP A 82 13.93 7.70 -22.49
C ASP A 82 13.50 7.07 -21.15
N PHE A 83 13.56 5.74 -21.08
CA PHE A 83 13.32 4.97 -19.85
C PHE A 83 14.16 5.45 -18.65
N ARG A 84 15.34 6.05 -18.89
CA ARG A 84 16.22 6.59 -17.84
C ARG A 84 15.53 7.70 -17.05
N TRP A 85 14.71 8.51 -17.72
CA TRP A 85 13.93 9.57 -17.08
C TRP A 85 12.91 9.06 -16.08
N SER A 86 12.40 7.83 -16.24
CA SER A 86 11.56 7.20 -15.20
C SER A 86 12.30 6.98 -13.88
N GLN A 87 13.62 6.71 -13.94
CA GLN A 87 14.46 6.53 -12.76
C GLN A 87 14.81 7.89 -12.16
N TRP A 88 15.12 8.89 -12.99
CA TRP A 88 15.43 10.25 -12.54
C TRP A 88 14.26 10.91 -11.80
N THR A 89 13.03 10.79 -12.31
CA THR A 89 11.85 11.36 -11.65
C THR A 89 11.57 10.70 -10.30
N THR A 90 11.68 9.37 -10.23
CA THR A 90 11.56 8.63 -8.96
C THR A 90 12.65 9.04 -7.97
N LEU A 91 13.87 9.30 -8.44
CA LEU A 91 14.98 9.75 -7.63
C LEU A 91 14.76 11.16 -7.07
N PHE A 92 14.32 12.12 -7.88
CA PHE A 92 14.04 13.48 -7.41
C PHE A 92 12.91 13.51 -6.40
N LEU A 93 11.81 12.79 -6.67
CA LEU A 93 10.70 12.67 -5.73
C LEU A 93 11.14 12.01 -4.42
N GLY A 94 11.90 10.92 -4.52
CA GLY A 94 12.43 10.19 -3.38
C GLY A 94 13.40 11.03 -2.53
N ALA A 95 14.26 11.82 -3.18
CA ALA A 95 15.17 12.73 -2.51
C ALA A 95 14.42 13.88 -1.81
N ALA A 96 13.43 14.48 -2.46
CA ALA A 96 12.61 15.53 -1.84
C ALA A 96 11.87 15.02 -0.59
N LEU A 97 11.28 13.82 -0.67
CA LEU A 97 10.64 13.16 0.47
C LEU A 97 11.64 12.81 1.58
N TRP A 98 12.87 12.44 1.23
CA TRP A 98 13.91 12.17 2.20
C TRP A 98 14.35 13.45 2.94
N VAL A 99 14.54 14.56 2.21
CA VAL A 99 14.83 15.87 2.81
C VAL A 99 13.71 16.31 3.74
N TYR A 100 12.44 16.16 3.33
CA TYR A 100 11.30 16.43 4.20
C TYR A 100 11.32 15.57 5.47
N SER A 101 11.67 14.28 5.33
CA SER A 101 11.77 13.36 6.46
C SER A 101 12.86 13.74 7.47
N MET A 102 13.88 14.53 7.12
CA MET A 102 14.89 14.99 8.07
C MET A 102 14.31 15.94 9.13
N GLY A 103 13.20 16.61 8.81
CA GLY A 103 12.45 17.45 9.76
C GLY A 103 11.49 16.66 10.66
N ALA A 104 11.32 15.35 10.43
CA ALA A 104 10.39 14.54 11.20
C ALA A 104 10.93 14.25 12.61
N GLN A 105 10.09 14.40 13.62
CA GLN A 105 10.43 14.09 15.00
C GLN A 105 10.18 12.61 15.31
N GLU A 106 11.02 12.04 16.17
CA GLU A 106 10.85 10.69 16.69
C GLU A 106 9.48 10.57 17.36
N THR A 107 8.63 9.68 16.84
CA THR A 107 7.24 9.51 17.34
C THR A 107 7.10 8.27 18.22
N TYR A 108 8.09 7.37 18.23
CA TYR A 108 7.99 6.13 18.99
C TYR A 108 8.08 6.37 20.50
N ALA A 109 7.04 5.98 21.24
CA ALA A 109 6.91 6.31 22.66
C ALA A 109 8.01 5.69 23.55
N ILE A 110 8.50 4.49 23.20
CA ILE A 110 9.52 3.76 23.98
C ILE A 110 10.87 4.51 24.05
N PRO A 111 11.50 4.92 22.93
CA PRO A 111 12.75 5.67 22.96
C PRO A 111 12.58 7.06 23.58
N ILE A 112 11.41 7.71 23.43
CA ILE A 112 11.12 8.98 24.09
C ILE A 112 11.09 8.79 25.62
N ARG A 113 10.33 7.82 26.12
CA ARG A 113 10.27 7.48 27.55
C ARG A 113 11.64 7.10 28.10
N ARG A 114 12.46 6.41 27.32
CA ARG A 114 13.84 6.07 27.70
C ARG A 114 14.75 7.28 27.78
N ARG A 115 14.65 8.23 26.83
CA ARG A 115 15.39 9.51 26.88
C ARG A 115 14.97 10.34 28.09
N LEU A 116 13.67 10.37 28.41
CA LEU A 116 13.12 11.06 29.58
C LEU A 116 13.56 10.40 30.89
N ALA A 117 13.48 9.07 31.01
CA ALA A 117 13.93 8.32 32.19
C ALA A 117 15.45 8.52 32.43
N LYS A 118 16.25 8.49 31.35
CA LYS A 118 17.69 8.77 31.43
C LYS A 118 17.99 10.21 31.85
N LYS A 119 17.19 11.20 31.40
CA LYS A 119 17.29 12.60 31.83
C LYS A 119 16.85 12.79 33.29
N ALA A 120 15.89 11.99 33.76
CA ALA A 120 15.38 12.02 35.14
C ALA A 120 16.21 11.20 36.14
N GLY A 121 17.29 10.54 35.70
CA GLY A 121 18.13 9.69 36.58
C GLY A 121 17.47 8.38 37.02
N LEU A 122 16.35 7.99 36.42
CA LEU A 122 15.62 6.75 36.73
C LEU A 122 16.18 5.57 35.95
N THR A 123 15.99 4.35 36.46
CA THR A 123 16.33 3.13 35.72
C THR A 123 15.57 3.11 34.40
N PRO A 124 16.28 3.08 33.25
CA PRO A 124 15.61 3.14 31.96
C PRO A 124 14.77 1.88 31.75
N PRO A 125 13.57 1.98 31.14
CA PRO A 125 12.78 0.81 30.77
C PRO A 125 13.61 -0.12 29.85
N PRO A 126 13.39 -1.45 29.93
CA PRO A 126 14.15 -2.44 29.17
C PRO A 126 14.09 -2.16 27.66
N LYS A 127 15.20 -2.42 26.96
CA LYS A 127 15.24 -2.27 25.50
C LYS A 127 14.23 -3.22 24.86
N PRO A 128 13.41 -2.76 23.89
CA PRO A 128 12.48 -3.65 23.18
C PRO A 128 13.19 -4.74 22.36
N ILE A 129 14.48 -4.53 22.01
CA ILE A 129 15.32 -5.53 21.34
C ILE A 129 16.65 -5.63 22.12
N PRO A 130 17.03 -6.81 22.64
CA PRO A 130 18.34 -7.04 23.25
C PRO A 130 19.47 -6.83 22.24
N ASP A 131 20.64 -6.34 22.67
CA ASP A 131 21.78 -6.21 21.77
C ASP A 131 22.40 -7.60 21.45
N GLY A 132 22.89 -7.78 20.22
CA GLY A 132 23.63 -8.98 19.81
C GLY A 132 22.79 -10.09 19.18
N LEU A 133 23.29 -11.34 19.23
CA LEU A 133 22.66 -12.52 18.60
C LEU A 133 21.24 -12.80 19.13
N ALA A 134 20.97 -12.48 20.39
CA ALA A 134 19.65 -12.66 21.01
C ALA A 134 18.61 -11.72 20.38
N GLY A 135 19.00 -10.48 20.05
CA GLY A 135 18.15 -9.53 19.33
C GLY A 135 17.84 -9.98 17.91
N ILE A 136 18.84 -10.50 17.20
CA ILE A 136 18.66 -11.05 15.84
C ILE A 136 17.74 -12.26 15.87
N LYS A 137 17.92 -13.17 16.85
CA LYS A 137 17.05 -14.34 17.01
C LYS A 137 15.61 -13.92 17.30
N ILE A 138 15.39 -12.97 18.21
CA ILE A 138 14.05 -12.43 18.50
C ILE A 138 13.45 -11.77 17.25
N LEU A 139 14.23 -10.95 16.54
CA LEU A 139 13.78 -10.30 15.32
C LEU A 139 13.37 -11.33 14.27
N MET A 140 14.19 -12.35 14.01
CA MET A 140 13.86 -13.40 13.05
C MET A 140 12.66 -14.25 13.48
N THR A 141 12.56 -14.60 14.76
CA THR A 141 11.45 -15.42 15.26
C THR A 141 10.13 -14.63 15.26
N VAL A 142 10.13 -13.39 15.73
CA VAL A 142 8.91 -12.57 15.86
C VAL A 142 8.47 -12.00 14.51
N THR A 143 9.40 -11.54 13.68
CA THR A 143 9.09 -10.87 12.41
C THR A 143 8.85 -11.87 11.27
N LEU A 144 9.50 -13.04 11.30
CA LEU A 144 9.46 -13.99 10.19
C LEU A 144 8.82 -15.33 10.58
N ALA A 145 9.33 -15.99 11.64
CA ALA A 145 8.91 -17.35 11.96
C ALA A 145 7.46 -17.43 12.47
N ARG A 146 7.04 -16.49 13.32
CA ARG A 146 5.69 -16.48 13.90
C ARG A 146 4.59 -16.23 12.85
N PRO A 147 4.71 -15.24 11.95
CA PRO A 147 3.73 -15.07 10.86
C PRO A 147 3.67 -16.26 9.91
N LEU A 148 4.82 -16.86 9.56
CA LEU A 148 4.86 -18.05 8.70
C LEU A 148 4.22 -19.27 9.37
N TYR A 149 4.45 -19.46 10.67
CA TYR A 149 3.80 -20.52 11.44
C TYR A 149 2.28 -20.30 11.47
N MET A 150 1.82 -19.11 11.85
CA MET A 150 0.40 -18.75 11.86
C MET A 150 -0.26 -18.93 10.49
N LEU A 151 0.44 -18.56 9.41
CA LEU A 151 -0.05 -18.75 8.05
C LEU A 151 -0.30 -20.22 7.68
N LEU A 152 0.45 -21.16 8.25
CA LEU A 152 0.31 -22.60 7.99
C LEU A 152 -0.59 -23.32 8.99
N THR A 153 -0.67 -22.84 10.23
CA THR A 153 -1.43 -23.49 11.31
C THR A 153 -2.83 -22.93 11.48
N GLU A 154 -3.05 -21.64 11.21
CA GLU A 154 -4.34 -20.99 11.38
C GLU A 154 -5.05 -20.81 10.03
N PRO A 155 -6.11 -21.59 9.73
CA PRO A 155 -6.74 -21.60 8.41
C PRO A 155 -7.38 -20.24 8.04
N ILE A 156 -7.83 -19.48 9.04
CA ILE A 156 -8.38 -18.13 8.85
C ILE A 156 -7.31 -17.19 8.30
N VAL A 157 -6.11 -17.21 8.88
CA VAL A 157 -4.97 -16.38 8.43
C VAL A 157 -4.56 -16.77 7.02
N THR A 158 -4.54 -18.06 6.70
CA THR A 158 -4.26 -18.55 5.33
C THR A 158 -5.25 -17.99 4.31
N LEU A 159 -6.55 -18.09 4.58
CA LEU A 159 -7.60 -17.63 3.66
C LEU A 159 -7.58 -16.11 3.49
N CYS A 160 -7.44 -15.36 4.58
CA CYS A 160 -7.33 -13.89 4.56
C CYS A 160 -6.07 -13.42 3.78
N SER A 161 -4.94 -14.10 4.00
CA SER A 161 -3.68 -13.77 3.32
C SER A 161 -3.74 -14.12 1.83
N LEU A 162 -4.31 -15.28 1.48
CA LEU A 162 -4.50 -15.70 0.09
C LEU A 162 -5.43 -14.76 -0.67
N TYR A 163 -6.51 -14.33 -0.02
CA TYR A 163 -7.43 -13.37 -0.62
C TYR A 163 -6.78 -12.00 -0.83
N SER A 164 -6.03 -11.52 0.15
CA SER A 164 -5.29 -10.25 0.05
C SER A 164 -4.19 -10.31 -1.02
N SER A 165 -3.49 -11.44 -1.15
CA SER A 165 -2.47 -11.64 -2.18
C SER A 165 -3.08 -11.71 -3.58
N LEU A 166 -4.27 -12.31 -3.73
CA LEU A 166 -5.02 -12.29 -4.99
C LEU A 166 -5.40 -10.86 -5.38
N ASN A 167 -5.96 -10.08 -4.46
CA ASN A 167 -6.31 -8.67 -4.70
C ASN A 167 -5.09 -7.87 -5.19
N PHE A 168 -3.98 -8.00 -4.46
CA PHE A 168 -2.73 -7.31 -4.81
C PHE A 168 -2.20 -7.79 -6.18
N SER A 169 -2.17 -9.10 -6.43
CA SER A 169 -1.74 -9.68 -7.70
C SER A 169 -2.53 -9.11 -8.89
N VAL A 170 -3.86 -9.05 -8.78
CA VAL A 170 -4.72 -8.49 -9.83
C VAL A 170 -4.41 -7.00 -10.06
N LEU A 171 -4.18 -6.22 -9.01
CA LEU A 171 -3.76 -4.82 -9.13
C LEU A 171 -2.46 -4.66 -9.93
N PHE A 172 -1.45 -5.50 -9.68
CA PHE A 172 -0.19 -5.46 -10.45
C PHE A 172 -0.35 -5.99 -11.87
N CYS A 173 -1.20 -6.99 -12.08
CA CYS A 173 -1.56 -7.44 -13.43
C CYS A 173 -2.16 -6.30 -14.24
N PHE A 174 -3.03 -5.46 -13.65
CA PHE A 174 -3.55 -4.27 -14.34
C PHE A 174 -2.45 -3.30 -14.78
N LEU A 175 -1.36 -3.14 -14.01
CA LEU A 175 -0.25 -2.26 -14.41
C LEU A 175 0.40 -2.69 -15.73
N ALA A 176 0.42 -4.00 -16.03
CA ALA A 176 0.97 -4.55 -17.27
C ALA A 176 -0.09 -4.73 -18.37
N SER A 177 -1.29 -5.19 -17.99
CA SER A 177 -2.37 -5.50 -18.94
C SER A 177 -3.05 -4.27 -19.52
N VAL A 178 -3.22 -3.19 -18.75
CA VAL A 178 -3.89 -1.97 -19.25
C VAL A 178 -3.12 -1.35 -20.41
N PRO A 179 -1.81 -1.07 -20.32
CA PRO A 179 -1.06 -0.55 -21.46
C PRO A 179 -1.15 -1.47 -22.69
N LEU A 180 -1.09 -2.79 -22.48
CA LEU A 180 -1.17 -3.78 -23.56
C LEU A 180 -2.54 -3.79 -24.26
N ILE A 181 -3.64 -3.76 -23.50
CA ILE A 181 -5.01 -3.77 -24.04
C ILE A 181 -5.29 -2.45 -24.77
N TYR A 182 -4.92 -1.32 -24.18
CA TYR A 182 -5.20 -0.01 -24.75
C TYR A 182 -4.33 0.29 -25.98
N SER A 183 -3.08 -0.19 -26.02
CA SER A 183 -2.26 -0.09 -27.23
C SER A 183 -2.78 -0.98 -28.36
N THR A 184 -3.19 -2.22 -28.05
CA THR A 184 -3.54 -3.23 -29.07
C THR A 184 -4.96 -3.04 -29.61
N ASN A 185 -5.94 -2.80 -28.73
CA ASN A 185 -7.36 -2.77 -29.13
C ASN A 185 -7.85 -1.36 -29.49
N TYR A 186 -7.28 -0.32 -28.88
CA TYR A 186 -7.71 1.07 -29.05
C TYR A 186 -6.68 1.95 -29.78
N GLY A 187 -5.46 1.44 -30.02
CA GLY A 187 -4.40 2.20 -30.69
C GLY A 187 -3.88 3.39 -29.88
N PHE A 188 -4.01 3.36 -28.55
CA PHE A 188 -3.60 4.47 -27.69
C PHE A 188 -2.07 4.61 -27.63
N SER A 189 -1.61 5.86 -27.52
CA SER A 189 -0.19 6.13 -27.23
C SER A 189 0.17 5.64 -25.81
N PRO A 190 1.47 5.46 -25.49
CA PRO A 190 1.90 5.08 -24.14
C PRO A 190 1.43 6.05 -23.04
N GLY A 191 1.41 7.35 -23.30
CA GLY A 191 0.90 8.37 -22.39
C GLY A 191 -0.61 8.32 -22.24
N GLN A 192 -1.37 8.14 -23.33
CA GLN A 192 -2.82 7.94 -23.28
C GLN A 192 -3.19 6.66 -22.52
N SER A 193 -2.41 5.60 -22.64
CA SER A 193 -2.59 4.38 -21.85
C SER A 193 -2.30 4.62 -20.36
N GLY A 194 -1.35 5.49 -20.03
CA GLY A 194 -1.12 5.99 -18.68
C GLY A 194 -2.33 6.71 -18.08
N LEU A 195 -3.10 7.45 -18.89
CA LEU A 195 -4.33 8.13 -18.44
C LEU A 195 -5.42 7.16 -17.97
N ALA A 196 -5.47 5.93 -18.51
CA ALA A 196 -6.49 4.96 -18.10
C ALA A 196 -6.39 4.61 -16.59
N PHE A 197 -5.20 4.73 -15.99
CA PHE A 197 -5.00 4.51 -14.55
C PHE A 197 -5.66 5.57 -13.66
N ILE A 198 -6.09 6.71 -14.21
CA ILE A 198 -6.92 7.69 -13.47
C ILE A 198 -8.21 7.03 -12.99
N GLY A 199 -8.77 6.07 -13.74
CA GLY A 199 -9.93 5.29 -13.31
C GLY A 199 -9.68 4.61 -11.96
N ILE A 200 -8.57 3.88 -11.85
CA ILE A 200 -8.17 3.23 -10.59
C ILE A 200 -7.93 4.25 -9.48
N ALA A 201 -7.24 5.36 -9.78
CA ALA A 201 -6.97 6.42 -8.78
C ALA A 201 -8.26 7.02 -8.21
N VAL A 202 -9.21 7.39 -9.07
CA VAL A 202 -10.53 7.90 -8.66
C VAL A 202 -11.30 6.84 -7.88
N GLY A 203 -11.24 5.58 -8.33
CA GLY A 203 -11.80 4.43 -7.63
C GLY A 203 -11.28 4.28 -6.20
N CYS A 204 -9.97 4.40 -6.00
CA CYS A 204 -9.34 4.33 -4.68
C CYS A 204 -9.79 5.48 -3.77
N ILE A 205 -9.94 6.71 -4.29
CA ILE A 205 -10.44 7.85 -3.52
C ILE A 205 -11.89 7.64 -3.09
N ILE A 206 -12.75 7.22 -4.02
CA ILE A 206 -14.16 6.91 -3.74
C ILE A 206 -14.27 5.78 -2.73
N GLY A 207 -13.46 4.71 -2.88
CA GLY A 207 -13.43 3.58 -1.96
C GLY A 207 -12.93 3.96 -0.56
N ALA A 208 -11.91 4.81 -0.46
CA ALA A 208 -11.45 5.34 0.83
C ALA A 208 -12.56 6.12 1.53
N MET A 209 -13.25 6.99 0.80
CA MET A 209 -14.37 7.78 1.33
C MET A 209 -15.54 6.90 1.75
N ALA A 210 -15.92 5.93 0.91
CA ALA A 210 -16.95 4.95 1.23
C ALA A 210 -16.60 4.15 2.50
N LEU A 211 -15.34 3.76 2.66
CA LEU A 211 -14.89 3.02 3.84
C LEU A 211 -14.98 3.87 5.11
N VAL A 212 -14.61 5.15 5.07
CA VAL A 212 -14.77 6.08 6.21
C VAL A 212 -16.24 6.26 6.57
N ILE A 213 -17.14 6.34 5.58
CA ILE A 213 -18.59 6.47 5.80
C ILE A 213 -19.15 5.18 6.44
N VAL A 214 -18.81 4.01 5.90
CA VAL A 214 -19.24 2.72 6.43
C VAL A 214 -18.75 2.53 7.87
N ASP A 215 -17.52 2.94 8.17
CA ASP A 215 -16.99 2.93 9.54
C ASP A 215 -17.75 3.86 10.46
N ALA A 216 -17.99 5.10 10.04
CA ALA A 216 -18.73 6.05 10.84
C ALA A 216 -20.15 5.53 11.16
N CYS A 217 -20.83 4.96 10.16
CA CYS A 217 -22.17 4.38 10.32
C CYS A 217 -22.18 3.12 11.20
N THR A 218 -21.20 2.23 11.05
CA THR A 218 -21.16 0.97 11.81
C THR A 218 -20.75 1.21 13.26
N LEU A 219 -19.76 2.07 13.49
CA LEU A 219 -19.24 2.38 14.82
C LEU A 219 -20.22 3.26 15.62
N SER A 220 -20.93 4.19 14.98
CA SER A 220 -21.99 4.98 15.64
C SER A 220 -23.15 4.09 16.08
N LYS A 221 -23.63 3.18 15.22
CA LYS A 221 -24.65 2.20 15.58
C LYS A 221 -24.20 1.25 16.71
N HIS A 222 -22.91 0.87 16.75
CA HIS A 222 -22.37 0.08 17.85
C HIS A 222 -22.45 0.84 19.18
N ARG A 223 -21.87 2.04 19.23
CA ARG A 223 -21.85 2.86 20.45
C ARG A 223 -23.23 3.20 20.97
N ALA A 224 -24.19 3.41 20.07
CA ALA A 224 -25.58 3.65 20.45
C ALA A 224 -26.24 2.45 21.13
N ARG A 225 -25.80 1.22 20.81
CA ARG A 225 -26.36 -0.01 21.39
C ARG A 225 -25.57 -0.52 22.60
N HIS A 226 -24.25 -0.28 22.64
CA HIS A 226 -23.33 -0.77 23.68
C HIS A 226 -22.39 0.38 24.08
N PRO A 227 -22.84 1.29 24.96
CA PRO A 227 -22.02 2.41 25.41
C PRO A 227 -20.86 1.91 26.28
N GLY A 228 -19.62 2.21 25.88
CA GLY A 228 -18.41 1.90 26.65
C GLY A 228 -17.70 0.59 26.28
N GLU A 229 -18.31 -0.26 25.45
CA GLU A 229 -17.68 -1.50 25.00
C GLU A 229 -16.91 -1.27 23.67
N PRO A 230 -15.66 -1.73 23.55
CA PRO A 230 -14.92 -1.65 22.29
C PRO A 230 -15.66 -2.45 21.21
N ALA A 231 -15.68 -1.91 19.99
CA ALA A 231 -16.37 -2.57 18.89
C ALA A 231 -15.65 -3.89 18.53
N PRO A 232 -16.39 -5.01 18.35
CA PRO A 232 -15.81 -6.27 17.93
C PRO A 232 -15.14 -6.12 16.55
N PRO A 233 -13.96 -6.73 16.34
CA PRO A 233 -13.22 -6.65 15.09
C PRO A 233 -14.02 -7.22 13.90
N GLU A 234 -14.97 -8.14 14.13
CA GLU A 234 -15.82 -8.73 13.09
C GLU A 234 -16.73 -7.69 12.43
N ARG A 235 -17.09 -6.60 13.14
CA ARG A 235 -17.92 -5.54 12.55
C ARG A 235 -17.15 -4.67 11.57
N MET A 236 -15.83 -4.67 11.63
CA MET A 236 -14.98 -3.97 10.67
C MET A 236 -14.87 -4.72 9.34
N LEU A 237 -15.22 -6.03 9.33
CA LEU A 237 -15.23 -6.88 8.14
C LEU A 237 -16.38 -6.55 7.16
N VAL A 238 -17.42 -5.83 7.62
CA VAL A 238 -18.61 -5.51 6.81
C VAL A 238 -18.24 -4.76 5.51
N ALA A 239 -17.24 -3.87 5.56
CA ALA A 239 -16.79 -3.17 4.36
C ALA A 239 -16.11 -4.13 3.35
N ALA A 240 -15.37 -5.13 3.82
CA ALA A 240 -14.79 -6.16 2.96
C ALA A 240 -15.87 -7.08 2.38
N MET A 241 -16.93 -7.38 3.13
CA MET A 241 -18.08 -8.15 2.62
C MET A 241 -18.84 -7.41 1.51
N MET A 242 -18.89 -6.08 1.55
CA MET A 242 -19.47 -5.28 0.47
C MET A 242 -18.55 -5.19 -0.75
N GLY A 243 -17.23 -5.09 -0.54
CA GLY A 243 -16.24 -5.06 -1.62
C GLY A 243 -16.06 -6.40 -2.33
N SER A 244 -16.31 -7.53 -1.64
CA SER A 244 -16.04 -8.86 -2.18
C SER A 244 -16.86 -9.29 -3.41
N PRO A 245 -18.18 -9.01 -3.53
CA PRO A 245 -18.92 -9.26 -4.78
C PRO A 245 -18.65 -8.18 -5.84
N LEU A 246 -18.26 -6.98 -5.42
CA LEU A 246 -18.02 -5.85 -6.30
C LEU A 246 -16.75 -6.05 -7.14
N MET A 247 -15.71 -6.66 -6.55
CA MET A 247 -14.47 -6.96 -7.25
C MET A 247 -14.64 -7.89 -8.48
N PRO A 248 -15.21 -9.10 -8.38
CA PRO A 248 -15.40 -9.97 -9.54
C PRO A 248 -16.37 -9.33 -10.54
N ALA A 249 -17.42 -8.64 -10.10
CA ALA A 249 -18.31 -7.92 -11.00
C ALA A 249 -17.55 -6.87 -11.84
N ALA A 250 -16.64 -6.11 -11.21
CA ALA A 250 -15.79 -5.15 -11.90
C ALA A 250 -14.82 -5.83 -12.89
N LEU A 251 -14.24 -6.98 -12.52
CA LEU A 251 -13.33 -7.74 -13.39
C LEU A 251 -14.05 -8.32 -14.62
N PHE A 252 -15.23 -8.93 -14.43
CA PHE A 252 -16.04 -9.44 -15.53
C PHE A 252 -16.52 -8.31 -16.44
N TRP A 253 -16.93 -7.18 -15.86
CA TRP A 253 -17.26 -5.98 -16.63
C TRP A 253 -16.06 -5.55 -17.47
N PHE A 254 -14.89 -5.35 -16.86
CA PHE A 254 -13.67 -4.96 -17.56
C PHE A 254 -13.30 -5.91 -18.70
N ALA A 255 -13.36 -7.23 -18.45
CA ALA A 255 -13.06 -8.24 -19.46
C ALA A 255 -14.04 -8.18 -20.64
N TRP A 256 -15.33 -7.95 -20.37
CA TRP A 256 -16.35 -7.85 -21.40
C TRP A 256 -16.21 -6.57 -22.24
N THR A 257 -15.86 -5.44 -21.61
CA THR A 257 -15.79 -4.14 -22.30
C THR A 257 -14.44 -3.88 -22.97
N SER A 258 -13.42 -4.68 -22.70
CA SER A 258 -12.09 -4.56 -23.31
C SER A 258 -11.99 -5.12 -24.74
N GLN A 259 -13.11 -5.21 -25.46
CA GLN A 259 -13.16 -5.70 -26.84
C GLN A 259 -13.10 -4.56 -27.87
N PRO A 260 -12.49 -4.77 -29.04
CA PRO A 260 -12.51 -3.81 -30.14
C PRO A 260 -13.97 -3.60 -30.60
N GLY A 261 -14.54 -2.44 -30.29
CA GLY A 261 -15.92 -2.08 -30.62
C GLY A 261 -16.69 -1.36 -29.50
N ILE A 262 -16.28 -1.53 -28.24
CA ILE A 262 -16.90 -0.86 -27.08
C ILE A 262 -16.08 0.37 -26.70
N HIS A 263 -16.74 1.49 -26.39
CA HIS A 263 -16.06 2.73 -26.00
C HIS A 263 -15.22 2.55 -24.73
N TRP A 264 -13.95 2.96 -24.81
CA TRP A 264 -12.91 2.78 -23.78
C TRP A 264 -13.30 3.27 -22.37
N ILE A 265 -14.21 4.24 -22.27
CA ILE A 265 -14.74 4.77 -20.99
C ILE A 265 -15.33 3.66 -20.13
N SER A 266 -16.03 2.68 -20.73
CA SER A 266 -16.68 1.62 -19.96
C SER A 266 -15.66 0.79 -19.18
N SER A 267 -14.54 0.45 -19.81
CA SER A 267 -13.44 -0.26 -19.16
C SER A 267 -12.76 0.59 -18.07
N ILE A 268 -12.64 1.92 -18.24
CA ILE A 268 -12.10 2.81 -17.21
C ILE A 268 -13.02 2.88 -15.98
N ILE A 269 -14.35 2.91 -16.18
CA ILE A 269 -15.32 2.88 -15.08
C ILE A 269 -15.22 1.56 -14.33
N ALA A 270 -15.11 0.43 -15.04
CA ALA A 270 -14.90 -0.88 -14.43
C ALA A 270 -13.59 -0.92 -13.62
N MET A 271 -12.50 -0.33 -14.12
CA MET A 271 -11.24 -0.18 -13.38
C MET A 271 -11.40 0.68 -12.12
N GLY A 272 -12.23 1.74 -12.16
CA GLY A 272 -12.54 2.54 -10.97
C GLY A 272 -13.35 1.75 -9.94
N LEU A 273 -14.30 0.94 -10.38
CA LEU A 273 -15.06 0.06 -9.48
C LEU A 273 -14.17 -1.01 -8.83
N PHE A 274 -13.21 -1.54 -9.60
CA PHE A 274 -12.15 -2.42 -9.08
C PHE A 274 -11.30 -1.70 -8.03
N GLY A 275 -10.83 -0.47 -8.31
CA GLY A 275 -10.04 0.32 -7.35
C GLY A 275 -10.78 0.60 -6.04
N CYS A 276 -12.09 0.85 -6.12
CA CYS A 276 -12.98 0.99 -4.96
C CYS A 276 -13.08 -0.30 -4.14
N SER A 277 -13.28 -1.44 -4.82
CA SER A 277 -13.36 -2.75 -4.16
C SER A 277 -12.05 -3.15 -3.49
N ASN A 278 -10.92 -2.94 -4.19
CA ASN A 278 -9.59 -3.32 -3.74
C ASN A 278 -9.20 -2.62 -2.43
N ILE A 279 -9.45 -1.31 -2.31
CA ILE A 279 -9.15 -0.59 -1.06
C ILE A 279 -10.07 -1.01 0.09
N MET A 280 -11.35 -1.30 -0.19
CA MET A 280 -12.30 -1.75 0.84
C MET A 280 -11.90 -3.09 1.44
N ILE A 281 -11.39 -3.99 0.60
CA ILE A 281 -10.91 -5.31 1.00
C ILE A 281 -9.59 -5.17 1.75
N PHE A 282 -8.58 -4.55 1.13
CA PHE A 282 -7.21 -4.58 1.63
C PHE A 282 -7.05 -3.92 3.01
N VAL A 283 -7.76 -2.81 3.25
CA VAL A 283 -7.68 -2.09 4.53
C VAL A 283 -8.24 -2.92 5.69
N ARG A 284 -9.23 -3.78 5.46
CA ARG A 284 -9.92 -4.53 6.51
C ARG A 284 -9.33 -5.89 6.81
N LEU A 285 -8.58 -6.43 5.86
CA LEU A 285 -7.85 -7.69 6.02
C LEU A 285 -6.49 -7.51 6.69
N LEU A 286 -6.05 -6.27 6.91
CA LEU A 286 -4.80 -5.99 7.63
C LEU A 286 -4.94 -6.40 9.11
N PRO A 287 -4.07 -7.29 9.62
CA PRO A 287 -4.18 -7.83 10.98
C PRO A 287 -4.04 -6.79 12.10
N GLY A 288 -3.53 -5.59 11.80
CA GLY A 288 -3.35 -4.52 12.80
C GLY A 288 -4.63 -3.79 13.19
N THR A 289 -5.75 -4.06 12.51
CA THR A 289 -7.07 -3.49 12.84
C THR A 289 -8.01 -4.48 13.54
N MET A 290 -7.54 -5.70 13.83
CA MET A 290 -8.30 -6.73 14.56
C MET A 290 -7.90 -6.80 16.03
#